data_AF-A0A2D4K599-F1
#
_entry.id   AF-A0A2D4K599-F1
#
_cell.length_a   1.000
_cell.length_b   1.000
_cell.length_c   1.000
_cell.angle_alpha   90.00
_cell.angle_beta   90.00
_cell.angle_gamma   90.00
#
_symmetry.space_group_name_H-M   'P 1'
#
loop_
_entity.id
_entity.type
_entity.pdbx_description
1 polymer ?
#
loop_
_entity_poly.entity_id
_entity_poly.type
_entity_poly.pdbx_seq_one_letter_code
_entity_poly.pdbx_strand_id
1 'polypeptide(L)'
;SLCSSIKTLEEFVCCLDAAAEACDIMMKKGDKKKERQILFQHRQALIEHLKVTEDPALILHLTSVLLFQFSTHSMLHAPGRCVPQIITFLSTKIPEDQHSLLVKYQGLVVKQLISQNKKIGQGDDDSVESTLNAEENTDTIWKELQELSGSVKDLILRSRKSSVTEEC
;
A
#
# COMPACT_ATOMS: atom_id res chain seq x y z
N SER A 1 -26.77 10.96 24.35
CA SER A 1 -25.49 11.11 25.06
C SER A 1 -24.64 9.84 25.19
N LEU A 2 -24.96 8.70 24.58
CA LEU A 2 -24.21 7.45 24.83
C LEU A 2 -22.95 7.24 23.95
N CYS A 3 -22.78 7.99 22.86
CA CYS A 3 -21.74 7.71 21.85
C CYS A 3 -20.38 8.41 22.11
N SER A 4 -20.29 9.34 23.06
CA SER A 4 -19.11 10.21 23.24
C SER A 4 -18.03 9.70 24.20
N SER A 5 -18.13 8.47 24.74
CA SER A 5 -17.12 7.89 25.66
C SER A 5 -16.63 6.49 25.30
N ILE A 6 -17.02 5.96 24.14
CA ILE A 6 -16.53 4.67 23.66
C ILE A 6 -15.06 4.83 23.26
N LYS A 7 -14.15 4.08 23.91
CA LYS A 7 -12.69 4.20 23.71
C LYS A 7 -12.09 2.95 23.08
N THR A 8 -12.81 1.83 23.09
CA THR A 8 -12.34 0.56 22.54
C THR A 8 -13.33 -0.05 21.56
N LEU A 9 -12.82 -0.94 20.70
CA LEU A 9 -13.66 -1.68 19.76
C LEU A 9 -14.62 -2.63 20.50
N GLU A 10 -14.20 -3.25 21.60
CA GLU A 10 -15.10 -4.09 22.39
C GLU A 10 -16.27 -3.30 22.97
N GLU A 11 -16.03 -2.10 23.53
CA GLU A 11 -17.10 -1.23 24.05
C GLU A 11 -18.09 -0.85 22.96
N PHE A 12 -17.58 -0.53 21.76
CA PHE A 12 -18.42 -0.23 20.60
C PHE A 12 -19.30 -1.41 20.21
N VAL A 13 -18.71 -2.61 20.08
CA VAL A 13 -19.43 -3.82 19.68
C VAL A 13 -20.49 -4.19 20.71
N CYS A 14 -20.18 -4.11 22.01
CA CYS A 14 -21.17 -4.35 23.07
C CYS A 14 -22.34 -3.34 23.02
N CYS A 15 -22.07 -2.06 22.78
CA CYS A 15 -23.12 -1.06 22.62
C CYS A 15 -23.97 -1.30 21.35
N LEU A 16 -23.33 -1.71 20.26
CA LEU A 16 -24.01 -2.04 19.01
C LEU A 16 -24.91 -3.26 19.16
N ASP A 17 -24.43 -4.33 19.81
CA ASP A 17 -25.20 -5.54 20.06
C ASP A 17 -26.44 -5.22 20.92
N ALA A 18 -26.27 -4.41 21.98
CA ALA A 18 -27.39 -3.96 22.82
C ALA A 18 -28.40 -3.09 22.05
N ALA A 19 -27.93 -2.21 21.16
CA ALA A 19 -28.81 -1.39 20.33
C ALA A 19 -29.53 -2.22 19.26
N ALA A 20 -28.87 -3.23 18.68
CA ALA A 20 -29.46 -4.13 17.72
C ALA A 20 -30.55 -5.00 18.38
N GLU A 21 -30.29 -5.52 19.58
CA GLU A 21 -31.28 -6.25 20.38
C GLU A 21 -32.49 -5.38 20.72
N ALA A 22 -32.28 -4.12 21.15
CA ALA A 22 -33.36 -3.19 21.43
C ALA A 22 -34.21 -2.83 20.20
N CYS A 23 -33.68 -3.01 18.99
CA CYS A 23 -34.38 -2.78 17.73
C CYS A 23 -34.93 -4.07 17.09
N ASP A 24 -34.87 -5.22 17.79
CA ASP A 24 -35.16 -6.56 17.23
C ASP A 24 -34.35 -6.89 15.95
N ILE A 25 -33.17 -6.29 15.80
CA ILE A 25 -32.24 -6.54 14.70
C ILE A 25 -31.32 -7.70 15.10
N MET A 26 -31.52 -8.86 14.47
CA MET A 26 -30.61 -9.99 14.64
C MET A 26 -29.28 -9.71 13.91
N MET A 27 -28.23 -9.41 14.68
CA MET A 27 -26.86 -9.33 14.18
C MET A 27 -26.38 -10.74 13.80
N LYS A 28 -26.55 -11.12 12.52
CA LYS A 28 -26.01 -12.38 12.02
C LYS A 28 -24.49 -12.24 11.90
N LYS A 29 -23.72 -12.99 12.71
CA LYS A 29 -22.27 -13.14 12.51
C LYS A 29 -22.05 -13.44 11.02
N GLY A 30 -21.24 -12.61 10.38
CA GLY A 30 -20.94 -12.74 8.96
C GLY A 30 -20.59 -14.18 8.61
N ASP A 31 -21.08 -14.66 7.47
CA ASP A 31 -20.70 -15.98 6.97
C ASP A 31 -19.18 -15.96 6.73
N LYS A 32 -18.42 -16.59 7.64
CA LYS A 32 -16.96 -16.62 7.61
C LYS A 32 -16.42 -17.11 6.27
N LYS A 33 -17.18 -17.93 5.53
CA LYS A 33 -16.81 -18.41 4.20
C LYS A 33 -16.95 -17.30 3.16
N LYS A 34 -18.04 -16.54 3.20
CA LYS A 34 -18.25 -15.38 2.31
C LYS A 34 -17.26 -14.27 2.61
N GLU A 35 -17.00 -13.98 3.88
CA GLU A 35 -16.00 -12.98 4.28
C GLU A 35 -14.62 -13.37 3.74
N ARG A 36 -14.17 -14.60 4.01
CA ARG A 36 -12.91 -15.12 3.46
C ARG A 36 -12.85 -15.03 1.92
N GLN A 37 -13.95 -15.31 1.24
CA GLN A 37 -14.03 -15.22 -0.22
C GLN A 37 -13.89 -13.77 -0.72
N ILE A 38 -14.59 -12.81 -0.10
CA ILE A 38 -14.47 -11.38 -0.42
C ILE A 38 -13.03 -10.92 -0.20
N LEU A 39 -12.41 -11.32 0.92
CA LEU A 39 -11.04 -10.96 1.22
C LEU A 39 -10.06 -11.48 0.16
N PHE A 40 -10.25 -12.73 -0.26
CA PHE A 40 -9.46 -13.35 -1.32
C PHE A 40 -9.65 -12.65 -2.67
N GLN A 41 -10.89 -12.34 -3.05
CA GLN A 41 -11.20 -11.64 -4.29
C GLN A 41 -10.61 -10.23 -4.33
N HIS A 42 -10.74 -9.48 -3.23
CA HIS A 42 -10.16 -8.16 -3.11
C HIS A 42 -8.63 -8.21 -3.26
N ARG A 43 -7.97 -9.18 -2.59
CA ARG A 43 -6.52 -9.38 -2.74
C ARG A 43 -6.15 -9.71 -4.20
N GLN A 44 -6.91 -10.58 -4.87
CA GLN A 44 -6.65 -10.92 -6.26
C GLN A 44 -6.84 -9.69 -7.17
N ALA A 45 -7.84 -8.85 -6.93
CA ALA A 45 -8.05 -7.62 -7.68
C ALA A 45 -6.87 -6.64 -7.52
N LEU A 46 -6.34 -6.48 -6.30
CA LEU A 46 -5.14 -5.67 -6.05
C LEU A 46 -3.90 -6.22 -6.78
N ILE A 47 -3.75 -7.55 -6.81
CA ILE A 47 -2.64 -8.20 -7.54
C ILE A 47 -2.77 -7.99 -9.05
N GLU A 48 -3.97 -8.13 -9.62
CA GLU A 48 -4.18 -7.83 -11.04
C GLU A 48 -3.92 -6.35 -11.37
N HIS A 49 -4.36 -5.44 -10.49
CA HIS A 49 -4.07 -4.02 -10.62
C HIS A 49 -2.56 -3.75 -10.60
N LEU A 50 -1.81 -4.37 -9.68
CA LEU A 50 -0.36 -4.20 -9.59
C LEU A 50 0.36 -4.64 -10.87
N LYS A 51 -0.11 -5.69 -11.56
CA LYS A 51 0.52 -6.16 -12.80
C LYS A 51 0.53 -5.08 -13.88
N VAL A 52 -0.61 -4.43 -14.09
CA VAL A 52 -0.82 -3.45 -15.17
C VAL A 52 -0.43 -2.03 -14.81
N THR A 53 -0.11 -1.77 -13.53
CA THR A 53 0.25 -0.41 -13.07
C THR A 53 1.63 -0.01 -13.58
N GLU A 54 1.76 1.16 -14.20
CA GLU A 54 3.06 1.71 -14.63
C GLU A 54 3.51 2.91 -13.77
N ASP A 55 2.58 3.56 -13.07
CA ASP A 55 2.89 4.67 -12.17
C ASP A 55 3.73 4.19 -10.96
N PRO A 56 4.96 4.69 -10.78
CA PRO A 56 5.84 4.24 -9.71
C PRO A 56 5.27 4.44 -8.31
N ALA A 57 4.59 5.56 -8.05
CA ALA A 57 4.01 5.83 -6.75
C ALA A 57 2.91 4.81 -6.41
N LEU A 58 2.06 4.47 -7.38
CA LEU A 58 1.01 3.46 -7.23
C LEU A 58 1.59 2.04 -7.12
N ILE A 59 2.65 1.69 -7.86
CA ILE A 59 3.36 0.41 -7.72
C ILE A 59 3.84 0.25 -6.27
N LEU A 60 4.54 1.25 -5.74
CA LEU A 60 5.06 1.21 -4.37
C LEU A 60 3.93 1.09 -3.34
N HIS A 61 2.84 1.82 -3.54
CA HIS A 61 1.67 1.79 -2.67
C HIS A 61 1.03 0.38 -2.64
N LEU A 62 0.69 -0.17 -3.80
CA LEU A 62 0.05 -1.47 -3.94
C LEU A 62 0.94 -2.59 -3.38
N THR A 63 2.24 -2.59 -3.70
CA THR A 63 3.19 -3.55 -3.16
C THR A 63 3.28 -3.47 -1.64
N SER A 64 3.36 -2.27 -1.06
CA SER A 64 3.47 -2.10 0.40
C SER A 64 2.21 -2.61 1.12
N VAL A 65 1.02 -2.30 0.59
CA VAL A 65 -0.25 -2.78 1.15
C VAL A 65 -0.36 -4.31 1.04
N LEU A 66 0.02 -4.88 -0.10
CA LEU A 66 -0.03 -6.33 -0.31
C LEU A 66 0.98 -7.08 0.58
N LEU A 67 2.21 -6.58 0.73
CA LEU A 67 3.19 -7.14 1.66
C LEU A 67 2.69 -7.09 3.10
N PHE A 68 2.12 -5.98 3.54
CA PHE A 68 1.52 -5.89 4.86
C PHE A 68 0.43 -6.95 5.06
N GLN A 69 -0.46 -7.10 4.08
CA GLN A 69 -1.53 -8.11 4.12
C GLN A 69 -0.99 -9.55 4.14
N PHE A 70 0.15 -9.82 3.52
CA PHE A 70 0.81 -11.12 3.57
C PHE A 70 1.47 -11.37 4.93
N SER A 71 2.14 -10.38 5.51
CA SER A 71 2.85 -10.52 6.79
C SER A 71 1.95 -10.52 8.02
N THR A 72 0.77 -9.89 7.95
CA THR A 72 -0.12 -9.69 9.12
C THR A 72 -1.46 -10.40 9.03
N HIS A 73 -1.79 -10.98 7.86
CA HIS A 73 -3.11 -11.55 7.55
C HIS A 73 -4.28 -10.57 7.75
N SER A 74 -4.01 -9.26 7.82
CA SER A 74 -5.01 -8.22 8.05
C SER A 74 -5.10 -7.29 6.85
N MET A 75 -6.32 -6.86 6.50
CA MET A 75 -6.50 -5.86 5.45
C MET A 75 -6.04 -4.49 5.94
N LEU A 76 -5.32 -3.80 5.07
CA LEU A 76 -4.92 -2.42 5.29
C LEU A 76 -5.41 -1.57 4.13
N HIS A 77 -6.29 -0.62 4.43
CA HIS A 77 -6.62 0.48 3.54
C HIS A 77 -5.87 1.70 4.04
N ALA A 78 -4.78 2.05 3.36
CA ALA A 78 -3.92 3.16 3.74
C ALA A 78 -3.82 4.17 2.60
N PRO A 79 -3.80 5.48 2.89
CA PRO A 79 -3.47 6.48 1.88
C PRO A 79 -1.97 6.40 1.52
N GLY A 80 -1.59 6.85 0.33
CA GLY A 80 -0.18 6.83 -0.14
C GLY A 80 0.82 7.46 0.83
N ARG A 81 0.40 8.49 1.59
CA ARG A 81 1.22 9.14 2.62
C ARG A 81 1.65 8.23 3.78
N CYS A 82 0.95 7.11 4.00
CA CYS A 82 1.29 6.14 5.04
C CYS A 82 2.30 5.09 4.56
N VAL A 83 2.65 5.06 3.27
CA VAL A 83 3.58 4.07 2.69
C VAL A 83 4.93 4.03 3.43
N PRO A 84 5.59 5.15 3.78
CA PRO A 84 6.85 5.09 4.53
C PRO A 84 6.74 4.41 5.89
N GLN A 85 5.60 4.59 6.58
CA GLN A 85 5.34 3.94 7.86
C GLN A 85 5.12 2.43 7.68
N ILE A 86 4.44 2.04 6.60
CA ILE A 86 4.24 0.63 6.25
C ILE A 86 5.57 -0.04 5.92
N ILE A 87 6.43 0.60 5.12
CA ILE A 87 7.77 0.08 4.78
C ILE A 87 8.62 -0.08 6.04
N THR A 88 8.59 0.92 6.93
CA THR A 88 9.28 0.85 8.23
C THR A 88 8.80 -0.33 9.07
N PHE A 89 7.47 -0.56 9.14
CA PHE A 89 6.90 -1.71 9.84
C PHE A 89 7.35 -3.04 9.20
N LEU A 90 7.40 -3.10 7.87
CA LEU A 90 7.78 -4.30 7.12
C LEU A 90 9.23 -4.71 7.31
N SER A 91 10.13 -3.80 7.74
CA SER A 91 11.55 -4.11 8.00
C SER A 91 11.78 -5.33 8.88
N THR A 92 10.87 -5.61 9.82
CA THR A 92 10.93 -6.76 10.74
C THR A 92 10.15 -7.99 10.26
N LYS A 93 9.50 -7.90 9.10
CA LYS A 93 8.56 -8.89 8.57
C LYS A 93 8.97 -9.48 7.22
N ILE A 94 9.92 -8.85 6.53
CA ILE A 94 10.43 -9.29 5.23
C ILE A 94 11.97 -9.35 5.25
N PRO A 95 12.60 -10.12 4.34
CA PRO A 95 14.05 -10.12 4.19
C PRO A 95 14.66 -8.72 3.95
N GLU A 96 15.87 -8.51 4.46
CA GLU A 96 16.55 -7.20 4.44
C GLU A 96 16.80 -6.68 3.01
N ASP A 97 17.07 -7.57 2.05
CA ASP A 97 17.23 -7.25 0.64
C ASP A 97 15.94 -6.71 0.03
N GLN A 98 14.79 -7.31 0.36
CA GLN A 98 13.47 -6.84 -0.08
C GLN A 98 13.12 -5.50 0.55
N HIS A 99 13.39 -5.33 1.85
CA HIS A 99 13.18 -4.05 2.54
C HIS A 99 14.06 -2.94 1.95
N SER A 100 15.35 -3.23 1.70
CA SER A 100 16.29 -2.29 1.09
C SER A 100 15.85 -1.85 -0.30
N LEU A 101 15.31 -2.78 -1.11
CA LEU A 101 14.72 -2.47 -2.41
C LEU A 101 13.53 -1.50 -2.28
N LEU A 102 12.62 -1.72 -1.33
CA LEU A 102 11.49 -0.83 -1.09
C LEU A 102 11.94 0.56 -0.64
N VAL A 103 12.93 0.66 0.25
CA VAL A 103 13.49 1.94 0.71
C VAL A 103 14.14 2.70 -0.44
N LYS A 104 14.92 2.00 -1.28
CA LYS A 104 15.53 2.60 -2.48
C LYS A 104 14.45 3.16 -3.42
N TYR A 105 13.45 2.34 -3.74
CA TYR A 105 12.37 2.73 -4.64
C TYR A 105 11.54 3.89 -4.07
N GLN A 106 11.24 3.88 -2.76
CA GLN A 106 10.60 5.00 -2.07
C GLN A 106 11.39 6.30 -2.23
N GLY A 107 12.71 6.26 -2.04
CA GLY A 107 13.57 7.43 -2.22
C GLY A 107 13.46 8.04 -3.63
N LEU A 108 13.41 7.19 -4.66
CA LEU A 108 13.25 7.64 -6.05
C LEU A 108 11.86 8.21 -6.33
N VAL A 109 10.80 7.56 -5.85
CA VAL A 109 9.42 8.06 -5.96
C VAL A 109 9.29 9.44 -5.30
N VAL A 110 9.86 9.62 -4.10
CA VAL A 110 9.83 10.91 -3.41
C VAL A 110 10.57 11.98 -4.22
N LYS A 111 11.74 11.68 -4.77
CA LYS A 111 12.48 12.62 -5.63
C LYS A 111 11.66 13.02 -6.86
N GLN A 112 11.03 12.05 -7.53
CA GLN A 112 10.16 12.29 -8.68
C GLN A 112 8.99 13.21 -8.33
N LEU A 113 8.28 12.92 -7.22
CA LEU A 113 7.13 13.70 -6.77
C LEU A 113 7.51 15.15 -6.41
N ILE A 114 8.62 15.35 -5.69
CA ILE A 114 9.12 16.69 -5.35
C ILE A 114 9.45 17.48 -6.63
N SER A 115 10.11 16.83 -7.59
CA SER A 115 10.46 17.48 -8.86
C SER A 115 9.23 17.87 -9.68
N GLN A 116 8.18 17.04 -9.70
CA GLN A 116 6.92 17.36 -10.37
C GLN A 116 6.22 18.54 -9.68
N ASN A 117 6.22 18.58 -8.35
CA ASN A 117 5.59 19.65 -7.59
C ASN A 117 6.27 21.01 -7.81
N LYS A 118 7.59 21.02 -8.01
CA LYS A 118 8.34 22.25 -8.35
C LYS A 118 7.94 22.83 -9.71
N LYS A 119 7.67 21.97 -10.71
CA LYS A 119 7.23 22.40 -12.06
C LYS A 119 5.84 23.04 -12.09
N ILE A 120 4.97 22.68 -11.14
CA ILE A 120 3.58 23.19 -11.07
C ILE A 120 3.48 24.56 -10.37
N GLY A 121 4.45 24.90 -9.51
CA GLY A 121 4.42 26.11 -8.67
C GLY A 121 5.28 27.29 -9.16
N GLN A 122 6.03 27.15 -10.24
CA GLN A 122 7.02 28.14 -10.68
C GLN A 122 6.54 28.83 -11.96
N GLY A 123 5.89 29.99 -11.80
CA GLY A 123 5.75 30.97 -12.87
C GLY A 123 7.10 31.66 -13.07
N ASP A 124 7.65 31.53 -14.28
CA ASP A 124 8.58 32.42 -14.96
C ASP A 124 9.64 33.14 -14.08
N ASP A 125 10.80 32.49 -13.87
CA ASP A 125 12.05 33.22 -13.61
C ASP A 125 13.24 32.45 -14.19
N ASP A 126 14.08 33.20 -14.90
CA ASP A 126 14.99 32.81 -15.96
C ASP A 126 16.30 32.22 -15.44
N SER A 127 16.59 30.95 -15.76
CA SER A 127 17.93 30.35 -15.71
C SER A 127 17.98 29.08 -16.57
N VAL A 128 18.16 29.29 -17.88
CA VAL A 128 18.28 28.24 -18.91
C VAL A 128 19.32 27.14 -18.62
N GLU A 129 20.34 27.38 -17.78
CA GLU A 129 21.36 26.36 -17.42
C GLU A 129 20.92 25.44 -16.26
N SER A 130 20.03 25.91 -15.38
CA SER A 130 19.51 25.13 -14.25
C SER A 130 18.44 24.13 -14.68
N THR A 131 17.73 24.42 -15.77
CA THR A 131 16.65 23.60 -16.31
C THR A 131 17.17 22.34 -17.00
N LEU A 132 18.28 22.43 -17.75
CA LEU A 132 18.87 21.30 -18.48
C LEU A 132 19.35 20.20 -17.52
N ASN A 133 20.08 20.60 -16.47
CA ASN A 133 20.59 19.69 -15.43
C ASN A 133 19.46 19.09 -14.59
N ALA A 134 18.38 19.85 -14.34
CA ALA A 134 17.21 19.35 -13.63
C ALA A 134 16.41 18.34 -14.48
N GLU A 135 16.30 18.57 -15.78
CA GLU A 135 15.61 17.67 -16.72
C GLU A 135 16.36 16.35 -16.90
N GLU A 136 17.68 16.39 -17.12
CA GLU A 136 18.53 15.18 -17.20
C GLU A 136 18.45 14.35 -15.90
N ASN A 137 18.43 15.03 -14.75
CA ASN A 137 18.26 14.37 -13.45
C ASN A 137 16.85 13.77 -13.28
N THR A 138 15.81 14.36 -13.88
CA THR A 138 14.46 13.74 -13.84
C THR A 138 14.34 12.52 -14.72
N ASP A 139 14.98 12.53 -15.90
CA ASP A 139 14.94 11.41 -16.84
C ASP A 139 15.73 10.21 -16.31
N THR A 140 16.86 10.46 -15.65
CA THR A 140 17.64 9.41 -14.97
C THR A 140 16.86 8.77 -13.83
N ILE A 141 16.21 9.56 -12.97
CA ILE A 141 15.33 9.05 -11.89
C ILE A 141 14.19 8.21 -12.48
N TRP A 142 13.55 8.68 -13.55
CA TRP A 142 12.45 7.94 -14.17
C TRP A 142 12.93 6.61 -14.76
N LYS A 143 14.08 6.60 -15.46
CA LYS A 143 14.67 5.36 -15.98
C LYS A 143 14.99 4.36 -14.88
N GLU A 144 15.59 4.81 -13.77
CA GLU A 144 15.89 3.94 -12.64
C GLU A 144 14.61 3.39 -11.97
N LEU A 145 13.55 4.20 -11.86
CA LEU A 145 12.24 3.74 -11.40
C LEU A 145 11.66 2.66 -12.32
N GLN A 146 11.75 2.82 -13.64
CA GLN A 146 11.25 1.82 -14.58
C GLN A 146 12.03 0.52 -14.48
N GLU A 147 13.36 0.59 -14.37
CA GLU A 147 14.22 -0.58 -14.21
C GLU A 147 13.88 -1.37 -12.94
N LEU A 148 13.66 -0.67 -11.81
CA LEU A 148 13.35 -1.31 -10.54
C LEU A 148 11.89 -1.77 -10.40
N SER A 149 10.98 -1.24 -11.22
CA SER A 149 9.53 -1.52 -11.11
C SER A 149 9.20 -3.01 -11.23
N GLY A 150 9.88 -3.73 -12.12
CA GLY A 150 9.71 -5.18 -12.27
C GLY A 150 10.07 -5.93 -10.99
N SER A 151 11.23 -5.61 -10.40
CA SER A 151 11.70 -6.22 -9.15
C SER A 151 10.78 -5.94 -7.97
N VAL A 152 10.25 -4.72 -7.87
CA VAL A 152 9.30 -4.34 -6.80
C VAL A 152 7.97 -5.05 -6.95
N LYS A 153 7.44 -5.19 -8.18
CA LYS A 153 6.23 -5.99 -8.44
C LYS A 153 6.46 -7.47 -8.13
N ASP A 154 7.64 -7.98 -8.47
CA ASP A 154 8.00 -9.39 -8.28
C ASP A 154 8.01 -9.84 -6.82
N LEU A 155 8.21 -8.92 -5.86
CA LEU A 155 8.07 -9.21 -4.42
C LEU A 155 6.70 -9.82 -4.09
N ILE A 156 5.64 -9.37 -4.79
CA ILE A 156 4.29 -9.92 -4.66
C ILE A 156 4.07 -11.09 -5.61
N LEU A 157 4.43 -10.91 -6.89
CA LEU A 157 4.05 -11.84 -7.96
C LEU A 157 4.80 -13.18 -7.88
N ARG A 158 6.02 -13.19 -7.33
CA ARG A 158 6.81 -14.41 -7.13
C ARG A 158 6.54 -15.09 -5.79
N SER A 159 6.07 -14.35 -4.78
CA SER A 159 5.65 -14.94 -3.49
C SER A 159 4.54 -15.99 -3.66
N ARG A 160 3.80 -15.98 -4.78
CA ARG A 160 2.79 -17.01 -5.11
C ARG A 160 3.38 -18.32 -5.63
N LYS A 161 4.64 -18.34 -6.10
CA LYS A 161 5.27 -19.54 -6.67
C LYS A 161 5.76 -20.53 -5.61
N SER A 162 5.95 -20.10 -4.36
CA SER A 162 6.37 -20.96 -3.25
C SER A 162 5.22 -21.51 -2.41
N SER A 163 3.97 -21.11 -2.67
CA SER A 163 2.79 -21.57 -1.91
C SER A 163 1.96 -22.62 -2.66
N VAL A 164 2.63 -23.55 -3.34
CA VAL A 164 2.10 -24.89 -3.64
C VAL A 164 3.06 -25.90 -3.03
N THR A 165 2.94 -26.08 -1.73
CA THR A 165 3.16 -27.38 -1.09
C THR A 165 2.04 -27.55 -0.07
N GLU A 166 1.35 -28.67 -0.23
CA GLU A 166 0.28 -29.17 0.59
C GLU A 166 0.79 -29.59 1.98
N GLU A 167 -0.18 -29.82 2.88
CA GLU A 167 -0.15 -30.64 4.11
C GLU A 167 0.45 -29.99 5.38
N CYS A 168 -0.19 -30.02 6.56
CA CYS A 168 -1.22 -30.92 7.13
C CYS A 168 -2.39 -30.18 7.81
#